data_AF-A0A094K1A2-F1
#
_entry.id   AF-A0A094K1A2-F1
#
_cell.length_a   1.000
_cell.length_b   1.000
_cell.length_c   1.000
_cell.angle_alpha   90.00
_cell.angle_beta   90.00
_cell.angle_gamma   90.00
#
_symmetry.space_group_name_H-M   'P 1'
#
loop_
_entity.id
_entity.type
_entity.pdbx_description
1 polymer ?
#
loop_
_entity_poly.entity_id
_entity_poly.type
_entity_poly.pdbx_seq_one_letter_code
_entity_poly.pdbx_strand_id
1 'polypeptide(L)'
;SGPTKVSKKLHVSLNEFIKDEGDNAHIDFLTYEGDNQEVSLIKDEEKSLVRRDIAGALAKLSERESYIILNRVMADDPQTLQEIGIKYNISRERARQIEKQALKKIQLALPYFKTDK
;
A
#
# COMPACT_ATOMS: atom_id res chain seq x y z
N SER A 1 -23.40 51.24 31.64
CA SER A 1 -22.48 51.05 30.49
C SER A 1 -21.08 50.90 31.05
N GLY A 2 -20.38 49.79 30.80
CA GLY A 2 -19.04 49.57 31.33
C GLY A 2 -18.26 48.56 30.46
N PRO A 3 -16.94 48.74 30.33
CA PRO A 3 -16.02 47.65 29.95
C PRO A 3 -14.83 47.53 30.95
N THR A 4 -14.44 46.33 31.40
CA THR A 4 -13.54 45.31 30.77
C THR A 4 -12.04 45.62 31.04
N LYS A 5 -11.09 44.73 31.31
CA LYS A 5 -10.90 43.41 31.97
C LYS A 5 -9.39 43.10 31.80
N VAL A 6 -8.81 42.39 32.77
CA VAL A 6 -7.63 41.46 32.70
C VAL A 6 -6.19 41.99 32.59
N SER A 7 -5.51 41.81 33.73
CA SER A 7 -4.26 41.07 34.01
C SER A 7 -3.03 41.15 33.10
N LYS A 8 -1.96 41.60 33.77
CA LYS A 8 -0.53 41.30 33.59
C LYS A 8 -0.25 39.88 33.07
N LYS A 9 0.78 39.76 32.23
CA LYS A 9 1.77 38.68 32.39
C LYS A 9 3.19 39.18 32.14
N LEU A 10 4.02 38.89 33.14
CA LEU A 10 5.45 39.17 33.18
C LEU A 10 6.19 38.40 32.07
N HIS A 11 7.20 39.09 31.58
CA HIS A 11 8.26 38.73 30.65
C HIS A 11 9.20 37.63 31.19
N VAL A 12 10.14 37.21 30.32
CA VAL A 12 11.37 36.41 30.51
C VAL A 12 11.15 34.94 30.13
N SER A 13 11.83 34.35 29.15
CA SER A 13 12.92 34.76 28.26
C SER A 13 13.08 33.66 27.21
N LEU A 14 13.32 34.00 25.94
CA LEU A 14 14.35 33.41 25.07
C LEU A 14 14.22 34.03 23.67
N ASN A 15 14.84 35.19 23.45
CA ASN A 15 15.11 35.65 22.09
C ASN A 15 16.35 36.54 22.10
N GLU A 16 17.51 35.91 22.27
CA GLU A 16 18.78 36.54 21.93
C GLU A 16 19.14 36.06 20.51
N PHE A 17 19.22 37.04 19.60
CA PHE A 17 19.64 36.98 18.19
C PHE A 17 18.76 36.25 17.18
N ILE A 18 17.77 36.98 16.63
CA ILE A 18 17.68 37.13 15.17
C ILE A 18 17.44 38.61 14.88
N LYS A 19 18.49 39.30 14.40
CA LYS A 19 18.42 40.65 13.85
C LYS A 19 17.57 40.63 12.57
N ASP A 20 16.69 41.63 12.46
CA ASP A 20 16.42 42.49 11.27
C ASP A 20 16.92 41.99 9.92
N GLU A 21 16.20 42.03 8.81
CA GLU A 21 14.94 42.70 8.45
C GLU A 21 14.65 42.16 7.04
N GLY A 22 13.43 41.71 6.74
CA GLY A 22 13.16 41.10 5.45
C GLY A 22 11.88 40.29 5.40
N ASP A 23 10.78 40.98 5.67
CA ASP A 23 9.57 40.95 4.86
C ASP A 23 9.09 39.60 4.30
N ASN A 24 7.89 39.26 4.76
CA ASN A 24 6.86 38.43 4.12
C ASN A 24 6.74 36.97 4.53
N ALA A 25 5.45 36.64 4.72
CA ALA A 25 4.88 35.32 4.84
C ALA A 25 5.18 34.61 6.17
N HIS A 26 4.51 35.13 7.20
CA HIS A 26 3.61 34.34 8.04
C HIS A 26 3.83 32.83 7.92
N ILE A 27 4.35 32.26 9.00
CA ILE A 27 4.20 30.87 9.41
C ILE A 27 2.71 30.50 9.26
N ASP A 28 2.30 30.10 8.06
CA ASP A 28 0.96 29.60 7.75
C ASP A 28 1.05 28.52 6.66
N PHE A 29 2.14 27.74 6.70
CA PHE A 29 2.14 26.39 6.17
C PHE A 29 1.42 25.48 7.17
N LEU A 30 0.16 25.82 7.48
CA LEU A 30 -0.78 24.88 8.07
C LEU A 30 -1.00 23.80 7.01
N THR A 31 -0.16 22.76 7.05
CA THR A 31 -0.41 21.49 6.36
C THR A 31 -1.78 21.01 6.81
N TYR A 32 -2.76 21.17 5.91
CA TYR A 32 -4.13 20.76 6.10
C TYR A 32 -4.16 19.25 6.34
N GLU A 33 -4.51 18.84 7.57
CA GLU A 33 -4.80 17.45 7.94
C GLU A 33 -6.22 17.05 7.50
N GLY A 34 -6.46 17.09 6.20
CA GLY A 34 -7.57 16.38 5.56
C GLY A 34 -6.95 15.50 4.48
N ASP A 35 -7.43 14.26 4.31
CA ASP A 35 -6.90 13.31 3.31
C ASP A 35 -6.63 14.03 1.98
N ASN A 36 -5.35 14.37 1.76
CA ASN A 36 -4.95 15.18 0.63
C ASN A 36 -5.37 14.40 -0.62
N GLN A 37 -6.16 15.01 -1.50
CA GLN A 37 -6.56 14.40 -2.76
C GLN A 37 -5.34 13.87 -3.52
N GLU A 38 -4.18 14.51 -3.37
CA GLU A 38 -2.89 14.05 -3.86
C GLU A 38 -2.47 12.69 -3.28
N VAL A 39 -2.64 12.46 -1.97
CA VAL A 39 -2.36 11.17 -1.32
C VAL A 39 -3.35 10.09 -1.79
N SER A 40 -4.61 10.45 -2.03
CA SER A 40 -5.61 9.52 -2.58
C SER A 40 -5.32 9.16 -4.04
N LEU A 41 -4.93 10.16 -4.86
CA LEU A 41 -4.52 9.97 -6.25
C LEU A 41 -3.26 9.10 -6.36
N ILE A 42 -2.24 9.37 -5.55
CA ILE A 42 -1.00 8.56 -5.48
C ILE A 42 -1.33 7.10 -5.08
N LYS A 43 -2.21 6.90 -4.08
CA LYS A 43 -2.65 5.56 -3.67
C LYS A 43 -3.39 4.82 -4.79
N ASP A 44 -4.19 5.51 -5.59
CA ASP A 44 -4.96 4.90 -6.67
C ASP A 44 -4.10 4.59 -7.91
N GLU A 45 -3.11 5.42 -8.20
CA GLU A 45 -2.07 5.14 -9.20
C GLU A 45 -1.23 3.93 -8.80
N GLU A 46 -0.78 3.86 -7.54
CA GLU A 46 -0.01 2.73 -7.01
C GLU A 46 -0.81 1.42 -7.08
N LYS A 47 -2.08 1.43 -6.65
CA LYS A 47 -2.97 0.27 -6.79
C LYS A 47 -3.13 -0.16 -8.25
N SER A 48 -3.21 0.79 -9.18
CA SER A 48 -3.39 0.49 -10.59
C SER A 48 -2.15 -0.16 -11.19
N LEU A 49 -0.96 0.30 -10.81
CA LEU A 49 0.32 -0.32 -11.19
C LEU A 49 0.41 -1.75 -10.64
N VAL A 50 0.14 -1.94 -9.35
CA VAL A 50 0.15 -3.26 -8.70
C VAL A 50 -0.85 -4.21 -9.37
N ARG A 51 -2.07 -3.75 -9.65
CA ARG A 51 -3.09 -4.55 -10.35
C ARG A 51 -2.64 -4.96 -11.75
N ARG A 52 -2.03 -4.04 -12.50
CA ARG A 52 -1.51 -4.32 -13.85
C ARG A 52 -0.39 -5.35 -13.81
N ASP A 53 0.50 -5.24 -12.84
CA ASP A 53 1.63 -6.17 -12.69
C ASP A 53 1.15 -7.56 -12.26
N ILE A 54 0.19 -7.62 -11.34
CA ILE A 54 -0.49 -8.88 -10.96
C ILE A 54 -1.21 -9.49 -12.16
N ALA A 55 -1.96 -8.70 -12.93
CA ALA A 55 -2.65 -9.19 -14.12
C ALA A 55 -1.66 -9.74 -15.16
N GLY A 56 -0.53 -9.06 -15.37
CA GLY A 56 0.56 -9.53 -16.23
C GLY A 56 1.24 -10.80 -15.71
N ALA A 57 1.35 -10.95 -14.38
CA ALA A 57 1.86 -12.17 -13.75
C ALA A 57 0.88 -13.34 -13.93
N LEU A 58 -0.42 -13.11 -13.73
CA LEU A 58 -1.47 -14.11 -13.93
C LEU A 58 -1.57 -14.56 -15.40
N ALA A 59 -1.35 -13.65 -16.35
CA ALA A 59 -1.34 -13.97 -17.79
C ALA A 59 -0.22 -14.95 -18.22
N LYS A 60 0.84 -15.08 -17.42
CA LYS A 60 1.94 -16.04 -17.66
C LYS A 60 1.66 -17.43 -17.07
N LEU A 61 0.60 -17.57 -16.28
CA LEU A 61 0.18 -18.84 -15.69
C LEU A 61 -0.68 -19.61 -16.68
N SER A 62 -0.58 -20.93 -16.65
CA SER A 62 -1.56 -21.80 -17.30
C SER A 62 -2.92 -21.68 -16.60
N GLU A 63 -4.00 -22.06 -17.28
CA GLU A 63 -5.36 -22.05 -16.71
C GLU A 63 -5.45 -22.77 -15.36
N ARG A 64 -4.77 -23.92 -15.23
CA ARG A 64 -4.71 -24.68 -13.98
C ARG A 64 -3.95 -23.95 -12.87
N GLU A 65 -2.84 -23.31 -13.20
CA GLU A 65 -2.05 -22.54 -12.24
C GLU A 65 -2.80 -21.28 -11.78
N SER A 66 -3.40 -20.55 -12.73
CA SER A 66 -4.23 -19.37 -12.45
C SER A 66 -5.40 -19.71 -11.55
N TYR A 67 -6.10 -20.81 -11.82
CA TYR A 67 -7.19 -21.28 -10.98
C TYR A 67 -6.75 -21.51 -9.54
N ILE A 68 -5.62 -22.20 -9.33
CA ILE A 68 -5.13 -22.51 -7.98
C ILE A 68 -4.77 -21.22 -7.24
N ILE A 69 -4.08 -20.28 -7.90
CA ILE A 69 -3.73 -19.00 -7.28
C ILE A 69 -4.98 -18.20 -6.94
N LEU A 70 -5.93 -18.08 -7.87
CA LEU A 70 -7.14 -17.30 -7.66
C LEU A 70 -8.02 -17.89 -6.55
N ASN A 71 -8.22 -19.20 -6.53
CA ASN A 71 -9.17 -19.86 -5.62
C ASN A 71 -8.55 -20.23 -4.27
N ARG A 72 -7.23 -20.15 -4.10
CA ARG A 72 -6.57 -20.53 -2.84
C ARG A 72 -5.68 -19.44 -2.25
N VAL A 73 -5.03 -18.62 -3.07
CA VAL A 73 -4.10 -17.58 -2.59
C VAL A 73 -4.79 -16.21 -2.54
N MET A 74 -5.64 -15.92 -3.53
CA MET A 74 -6.29 -14.61 -3.68
C MET A 74 -7.78 -14.61 -3.30
N ALA A 75 -8.36 -15.76 -2.98
CA ALA A 75 -9.76 -15.87 -2.58
C ALA A 75 -9.93 -15.58 -1.09
N ASP A 76 -11.04 -14.92 -0.75
CA ASP A 76 -11.44 -14.68 0.64
C ASP A 76 -11.73 -15.99 1.40
N ASP A 77 -12.28 -16.99 0.68
CA ASP A 77 -12.47 -18.35 1.17
C ASP A 77 -11.57 -19.33 0.38
N PRO A 78 -10.38 -19.65 0.89
CA PRO A 78 -9.38 -20.39 0.14
C PRO A 78 -9.71 -21.89 0.06
N GLN A 79 -9.85 -22.39 -1.17
CA GLN A 79 -10.07 -23.82 -1.42
C GLN A 79 -8.87 -24.66 -0.96
N THR A 80 -9.15 -25.87 -0.44
CA THR A 80 -8.08 -26.78 -0.06
C THR A 80 -7.40 -27.41 -1.29
N LEU A 81 -6.13 -27.79 -1.16
CA LEU A 81 -5.44 -28.58 -2.19
C LEU A 81 -6.16 -29.88 -2.55
N GLN A 82 -6.93 -30.42 -1.62
CA GLN A 82 -7.69 -31.65 -1.81
C GLN A 82 -8.92 -31.40 -2.68
N GLU A 83 -9.68 -30.33 -2.44
CA GLU A 83 -10.80 -29.90 -3.31
C GLU A 83 -10.33 -29.60 -4.74
N ILE A 84 -9.23 -28.87 -4.87
CA ILE A 84 -8.60 -28.58 -6.17
C ILE A 84 -8.16 -29.89 -6.84
N GLY A 85 -7.56 -30.80 -6.07
CA GLY A 85 -7.14 -32.12 -6.54
C GLY A 85 -8.31 -32.92 -7.10
N ILE A 86 -9.44 -32.95 -6.39
CA ILE A 86 -10.67 -33.60 -6.83
C ILE A 86 -11.18 -32.96 -8.13
N LYS A 87 -11.22 -31.61 -8.21
CA LYS A 87 -11.70 -30.88 -9.40
C LYS A 87 -10.90 -31.20 -10.66
N TYR A 88 -9.58 -31.29 -10.55
CA TYR A 88 -8.68 -31.55 -11.68
C TYR A 88 -8.30 -33.02 -11.84
N ASN A 89 -8.87 -33.91 -11.03
CA ASN A 89 -8.54 -35.33 -10.97
C ASN A 89 -7.02 -35.58 -10.82
N ILE A 90 -6.39 -34.85 -9.90
CA ILE A 90 -4.97 -34.95 -9.57
C ILE A 90 -4.77 -35.23 -8.08
N SER A 91 -3.63 -35.79 -7.70
CA SER A 91 -3.29 -35.98 -6.30
C SER A 91 -3.08 -34.65 -5.58
N ARG A 92 -3.28 -34.65 -4.25
CA ARG A 92 -3.00 -33.50 -3.39
C ARG A 92 -1.56 -32.99 -3.54
N GLU A 93 -0.59 -33.91 -3.64
CA GLU A 93 0.81 -33.56 -3.84
C GLU A 93 1.02 -32.91 -5.22
N ARG A 94 0.33 -33.39 -6.26
CA ARG A 94 0.40 -32.76 -7.58
C ARG A 94 -0.17 -31.34 -7.55
N ALA A 95 -1.29 -31.12 -6.86
CA ALA A 95 -1.85 -29.79 -6.67
C ALA A 95 -0.88 -28.84 -5.93
N ARG A 96 -0.20 -29.33 -4.88
CA ARG A 96 0.86 -28.59 -4.17
C ARG A 96 2.02 -28.19 -5.08
N GLN A 97 2.46 -29.11 -5.94
CA GLN A 97 3.54 -28.81 -6.89
C GLN A 97 3.14 -27.71 -7.88
N ILE A 98 1.92 -27.77 -8.41
CA ILE A 98 1.41 -26.75 -9.33
C ILE A 98 1.30 -25.39 -8.63
N GLU A 99 0.82 -25.34 -7.39
CA GLU A 99 0.81 -24.10 -6.61
C GLU A 99 2.22 -23.51 -6.48
N LYS A 100 3.20 -24.31 -6.05
CA LYS A 100 4.57 -23.84 -5.85
C LYS A 100 5.18 -23.30 -7.16
N GLN A 101 4.88 -23.97 -8.27
CA GLN A 101 5.30 -23.52 -9.60
C GLN A 101 4.63 -22.20 -9.99
N ALA A 102 3.32 -22.08 -9.76
CA ALA A 102 2.56 -20.86 -10.03
C ALA A 102 3.07 -19.67 -9.20
N LEU A 103 3.28 -19.86 -7.89
CA LEU A 103 3.84 -18.84 -7.01
C LEU A 103 5.23 -18.39 -7.46
N LYS A 104 6.09 -19.32 -7.88
CA LYS A 104 7.41 -19.00 -8.41
C LYS A 104 7.33 -18.17 -9.69
N LYS A 105 6.38 -18.48 -10.58
CA LYS A 105 6.15 -17.70 -11.81
C LYS A 105 5.67 -16.28 -11.51
N ILE A 106 4.78 -16.13 -10.52
CA ILE A 106 4.32 -14.81 -10.07
C ILE A 106 5.49 -14.00 -9.50
N GLN A 107 6.30 -14.60 -8.62
CA GLN A 107 7.48 -13.95 -8.06
C GLN A 107 8.46 -13.48 -9.15
N LEU A 108 8.67 -14.28 -10.20
CA LEU A 108 9.53 -13.90 -11.33
C LEU A 108 8.91 -12.81 -12.22
N ALA A 109 7.57 -12.72 -12.26
CA ALA A 109 6.86 -11.74 -13.07
C ALA A 109 6.74 -10.37 -12.39
N LEU A 110 6.78 -10.33 -11.06
CA LEU A 110 6.67 -9.10 -10.29
C LEU A 110 8.06 -8.47 -10.06
N PRO A 111 8.33 -7.26 -10.61
CA PRO A 111 9.66 -6.66 -10.59
C PRO A 111 10.14 -6.25 -9.20
N TYR A 112 9.21 -5.98 -8.26
CA TYR A 112 9.51 -5.58 -6.88
C TYR A 112 9.71 -6.77 -5.94
N PHE A 113 9.36 -8.00 -6.36
CA PHE A 113 9.59 -9.23 -5.59
C PHE A 113 10.98 -9.82 -5.82
N LYS A 114 11.90 -9.09 -6.47
CA LYS A 114 13.32 -9.49 -6.53
C LYS A 114 13.80 -9.69 -5.10
N THR A 115 13.86 -10.95 -4.68
CA THR A 115 14.56 -11.35 -3.48
C THR A 115 16.01 -11.01 -3.73
N ASP A 116 16.48 -9.92 -3.15
CA ASP A 116 17.91 -9.63 -3.05
C ASP A 116 18.56 -10.90 -2.49
N LYS A 117 19.37 -11.55 -3.32
CA LYS A 117 20.08 -12.79 -3.03
C LYS A 117 21.56 -12.48 -2.89
#